data_AF-A0A4Y7LP30-F1
#
_entry.id   AF-A0A4Y7LP30-F1
#
_cell.length_a   1.000
_cell.length_b   1.000
_cell.length_c   1.000
_cell.angle_alpha   90.00
_cell.angle_beta   90.00
_cell.angle_gamma   90.00
#
_symmetry.space_group_name_H-M   'P 1'
#
loop_
_entity.id
_entity.type
_entity.pdbx_description
1 polymer ?
#
loop_
_entity_poly.entity_id
_entity_poly.type
_entity_poly.pdbx_seq_one_letter_code
_entity_poly.pdbx_strand_id
1 'polypeptide(L)'
;MADVVEDMKELVIGPGEAYTSEKNGSDEHGNGTQEKPLKTVLEALRRAGQEPFPAIFVDGKSEEKKYEAASASSIKKMIKVFKTEQKKSNEKAKKEAEDADKRAKNLEEAKKVVIKEDSSLPSAQLAKISKLEPLRGQRVKVFGWVHRLRRQGKALMFITLRDGTGLLQCVLSDQLCQTFDAVTLSTESSVQLFGTLKLVPEGKSAPGGHELNVDYWKLIGSAPPGGAEALLNEDAHPDVQLDQRHMMIRGENTSKVLRLRSVITQAFRDHYSSRGYNEVAPPTFVQTQVEGGSTLFELNYFGEKAYLTQSSQLYLETAIPALGDVYCIAQSYRAEQSRTRRHLSE
;
A
#
# COMPACT_ATOMS: atom_id res chain seq x y z
N MET A 1 -13.39 1.50 22.47
CA MET A 1 -12.25 1.20 23.38
C MET A 1 -12.69 0.74 24.77
N ALA A 2 -13.95 0.93 25.18
CA ALA A 2 -14.49 0.34 26.41
C ALA A 2 -14.97 -1.12 26.22
N ASP A 3 -15.54 -1.45 25.07
CA ASP A 3 -16.15 -2.79 24.82
C ASP A 3 -15.14 -3.92 24.54
N VAL A 4 -13.85 -3.62 24.35
CA VAL A 4 -12.80 -4.65 24.16
C VAL A 4 -12.17 -5.06 25.51
N VAL A 5 -12.48 -4.33 26.59
CA VAL A 5 -11.90 -4.56 27.92
C VAL A 5 -12.80 -5.46 28.80
N GLU A 6 -14.07 -5.63 28.44
CA GLU A 6 -15.00 -6.51 29.18
C GLU A 6 -14.86 -8.00 28.81
N ASP A 7 -14.64 -8.36 27.54
CA ASP A 7 -14.52 -9.76 27.12
C ASP A 7 -13.25 -10.48 27.60
N MET A 8 -12.22 -9.75 28.04
CA MET A 8 -10.98 -10.35 28.56
C MET A 8 -11.03 -10.74 30.04
N LYS A 9 -12.12 -10.43 30.77
CA LYS A 9 -12.24 -10.74 32.21
C LYS A 9 -12.76 -12.16 32.50
N GLU A 10 -13.31 -12.88 31.52
CA GLU A 10 -13.91 -14.21 31.74
C GLU A 10 -12.95 -15.42 31.61
N LEU A 11 -11.65 -15.22 31.35
CA LEU A 11 -10.76 -16.32 30.96
C LEU A 11 -9.49 -16.46 31.82
N VAL A 12 -9.48 -15.91 33.03
CA VAL A 12 -8.36 -16.10 33.98
C VAL A 12 -8.60 -17.36 34.79
N ILE A 13 -7.70 -18.35 34.64
CA ILE A 13 -7.76 -19.58 35.45
C ILE A 13 -7.10 -19.27 36.79
N GLY A 14 -7.88 -19.31 37.87
CA GLY A 14 -7.37 -19.15 39.24
C GLY A 14 -6.50 -20.34 39.71
N PRO A 15 -5.95 -20.30 40.93
CA PRO A 15 -5.01 -21.31 41.46
C PRO A 15 -5.64 -22.69 41.79
N GLY A 16 -6.78 -23.02 41.17
CA GLY A 16 -7.51 -24.27 41.35
C GLY A 16 -7.06 -25.36 40.38
N GLU A 17 -8.01 -26.00 39.70
CA GLU A 17 -7.77 -27.05 38.71
C GLU A 17 -8.00 -26.53 37.28
N ALA A 18 -7.20 -27.02 36.33
CA ALA A 18 -7.34 -26.71 34.91
C ALA A 18 -7.37 -28.01 34.10
N TYR A 19 -8.37 -28.16 33.24
CA TYR A 19 -8.57 -29.35 32.42
C TYR A 19 -8.18 -29.09 30.97
N THR A 20 -7.40 -30.00 30.42
CA THR A 20 -6.93 -29.98 29.03
C THR A 20 -7.25 -31.29 28.34
N SER A 21 -7.63 -31.24 27.07
CA SER A 21 -7.95 -32.41 26.25
C SER A 21 -7.46 -32.18 24.83
N GLU A 22 -6.56 -33.02 24.34
CA GLU A 22 -6.11 -32.96 22.95
C GLU A 22 -7.23 -33.35 21.99
N LYS A 23 -8.12 -34.24 22.44
CA LYS A 23 -9.23 -34.80 21.65
C LYS A 23 -10.43 -33.87 21.57
N ASN A 24 -10.81 -33.25 22.70
CA ASN A 24 -12.09 -32.54 22.83
C ASN A 24 -11.95 -31.08 23.27
N GLY A 25 -10.71 -30.59 23.46
CA GLY A 25 -10.45 -29.24 23.92
C GLY A 25 -10.30 -28.21 22.79
N SER A 26 -10.50 -26.94 23.14
CA SER A 26 -10.28 -25.80 22.25
C SER A 26 -9.51 -24.71 22.99
N ASP A 27 -8.38 -24.24 22.43
CA ASP A 27 -7.63 -23.12 22.99
C ASP A 27 -8.31 -21.76 22.71
N GLU A 28 -9.18 -21.69 21.69
CA GLU A 28 -9.95 -20.49 21.34
C GLU A 28 -11.25 -20.36 22.15
N HIS A 29 -11.95 -21.47 22.38
CA HIS A 29 -13.29 -21.46 22.98
C HIS A 29 -13.41 -22.25 24.30
N GLY A 30 -12.39 -23.01 24.69
CA GLY A 30 -12.34 -23.68 25.99
C GLY A 30 -12.16 -22.67 27.11
N ASN A 31 -12.63 -23.00 28.32
CA ASN A 31 -12.43 -22.18 29.53
C ASN A 31 -11.62 -22.90 30.62
N GLY A 32 -11.14 -24.13 30.34
CA GLY A 32 -10.30 -24.91 31.25
C GLY A 32 -11.08 -25.68 32.31
N THR A 33 -12.41 -25.74 32.21
CA THR A 33 -13.26 -26.64 33.02
C THR A 33 -13.36 -28.03 32.38
N GLN A 34 -13.87 -29.02 33.12
CA GLN A 34 -14.09 -30.37 32.58
C GLN A 34 -15.06 -30.41 31.39
N GLU A 35 -16.02 -29.49 31.34
CA GLU A 35 -17.05 -29.38 30.30
C GLU A 35 -16.53 -28.70 29.04
N LYS A 36 -15.63 -27.71 29.20
CA LYS A 36 -14.99 -26.96 28.12
C LYS A 36 -13.48 -26.91 28.34
N PRO A 37 -12.77 -28.05 28.20
CA PRO A 37 -11.33 -28.12 28.45
C PRO A 37 -10.57 -27.29 27.41
N LEU A 38 -9.39 -26.81 27.80
CA LEU A 38 -8.45 -26.25 26.83
C LEU A 38 -7.82 -27.35 25.99
N LYS A 39 -7.32 -27.02 24.82
CA LYS A 39 -6.66 -28.02 23.97
C LYS A 39 -5.26 -28.33 24.49
N THR A 40 -4.55 -27.33 25.03
CA THR A 40 -3.15 -27.49 25.44
C THR A 40 -2.88 -27.05 26.88
N VAL A 41 -1.90 -27.72 27.50
CA VAL A 41 -1.34 -27.36 28.81
C VAL A 41 -0.68 -25.97 28.78
N LEU A 42 -0.09 -25.58 27.65
CA LEU A 42 0.55 -24.27 27.48
C LEU A 42 -0.47 -23.14 27.57
N GLU A 43 -1.65 -23.31 26.97
CA GLU A 43 -2.72 -22.31 27.03
C GLU A 43 -3.29 -22.19 28.45
N ALA A 44 -3.40 -23.30 29.19
CA ALA A 44 -3.79 -23.25 30.60
C ALA A 44 -2.79 -22.43 31.44
N LEU A 45 -1.49 -22.58 31.19
CA LEU A 45 -0.46 -21.76 31.85
C LEU A 45 -0.52 -20.28 31.44
N ARG A 46 -0.82 -19.98 30.17
CA ARG A 46 -0.97 -18.59 29.69
C ARG A 46 -2.13 -17.87 30.39
N ARG A 47 -3.26 -18.56 30.55
CA ARG A 47 -4.46 -18.01 31.20
C ARG A 47 -4.33 -17.90 32.71
N ALA A 48 -3.49 -18.71 33.35
CA ALA A 48 -3.11 -18.53 34.75
C ALA A 48 -2.16 -17.34 34.95
N GLY A 49 -1.32 -17.04 33.94
CA GLY A 49 -0.50 -15.83 33.85
C GLY A 49 0.76 -15.81 34.74
N GLN A 50 0.67 -16.28 35.98
CA GLN A 50 1.79 -16.32 36.94
C GLN A 50 1.64 -17.44 37.98
N GLU A 51 2.72 -17.74 38.69
CA GLU A 51 2.69 -18.72 39.79
C GLU A 51 1.88 -18.16 41.01
N PRO A 52 1.15 -19.01 41.75
CA PRO A 52 1.07 -20.47 41.61
C PRO A 52 0.15 -20.90 40.45
N PHE A 53 0.63 -21.85 39.63
CA PHE A 53 -0.17 -22.42 38.53
C PHE A 53 -1.22 -23.41 39.05
N PRO A 54 -2.36 -23.56 38.36
CA PRO A 54 -3.38 -24.53 38.72
C PRO A 54 -2.88 -25.98 38.58
N ALA A 55 -3.53 -26.91 39.27
CA ALA A 55 -3.34 -28.34 39.05
C ALA A 55 -3.89 -28.72 37.66
N ILE A 56 -3.02 -29.17 36.76
CA ILE A 56 -3.39 -29.45 35.37
C ILE A 56 -3.76 -30.92 35.20
N PHE A 57 -4.94 -31.16 34.64
CA PHE A 57 -5.44 -32.47 34.25
C PHE A 57 -5.45 -32.61 32.73
N VAL A 58 -5.07 -33.80 32.24
CA VAL A 58 -4.98 -34.16 30.81
C VAL A 58 -5.86 -35.39 30.54
N ASP A 59 -6.10 -35.73 29.28
CA ASP A 59 -6.84 -36.94 28.90
C ASP A 59 -6.26 -38.20 29.58
N GLY A 60 -7.11 -38.98 30.24
CA GLY A 60 -6.69 -40.20 30.92
C GLY A 60 -6.33 -41.34 29.96
N LYS A 61 -5.45 -42.25 30.41
CA LYS A 61 -4.96 -43.37 29.58
C LYS A 61 -5.91 -44.57 29.47
N SER A 62 -6.95 -44.64 30.31
CA SER A 62 -7.95 -45.70 30.29
C SER A 62 -9.35 -45.12 30.04
N GLU A 63 -10.23 -45.88 29.37
CA GLU A 63 -11.62 -45.43 29.09
C GLU A 63 -12.44 -45.19 30.37
N GLU A 64 -12.02 -45.76 31.51
CA GLU A 64 -12.65 -45.59 32.83
C GLU A 64 -12.27 -44.27 33.53
N LYS A 65 -11.22 -43.57 33.09
CA LYS A 65 -10.79 -42.27 33.66
C LYS A 65 -10.71 -41.20 32.57
N LYS A 66 -11.69 -40.31 32.54
CA LYS A 66 -11.77 -39.22 31.54
C LYS A 66 -10.57 -38.26 31.61
N TYR A 67 -10.12 -37.90 32.82
CA TYR A 67 -8.96 -37.03 33.04
C TYR A 67 -8.02 -37.59 34.12
N GLU A 68 -6.72 -37.38 33.95
CA GLU A 68 -5.68 -37.72 34.93
C GLU A 68 -4.74 -36.53 35.18
N ALA A 69 -4.12 -36.47 36.36
CA ALA A 69 -3.18 -35.40 36.69
C ALA A 69 -1.98 -35.44 35.72
N ALA A 70 -1.66 -34.30 35.12
CA ALA A 70 -0.54 -34.20 34.20
C ALA A 70 0.78 -34.51 34.92
N SER A 71 1.65 -35.27 34.25
CA SER A 71 2.93 -35.65 34.85
C SER A 71 3.78 -34.43 35.22
N ALA A 72 4.43 -34.49 36.39
CA ALA A 72 5.27 -33.40 36.88
C ALA A 72 6.41 -33.03 35.91
N SER A 73 6.90 -33.97 35.11
CA SER A 73 7.91 -33.73 34.07
C SER A 73 7.34 -32.94 32.88
N SER A 74 6.12 -33.27 32.44
CA SER A 74 5.42 -32.55 31.36
C SER A 74 5.08 -31.12 31.78
N ILE A 75 4.53 -30.94 33.00
CA ILE A 75 4.24 -29.62 33.56
C ILE A 75 5.51 -28.78 33.66
N LYS A 76 6.61 -29.31 34.22
CA LYS A 76 7.91 -28.60 34.29
C LYS A 76 8.43 -28.18 32.91
N LYS A 77 8.27 -29.03 31.90
CA LYS A 77 8.66 -28.72 30.51
C LYS A 77 7.82 -27.56 29.96
N MET A 78 6.50 -27.59 30.14
CA MET A 78 5.60 -26.53 29.67
C MET A 78 5.79 -25.21 30.45
N ILE A 79 6.04 -25.26 31.75
CA ILE A 79 6.42 -24.08 32.55
C ILE A 79 7.71 -23.46 32.01
N LYS A 80 8.71 -24.27 31.62
CA LYS A 80 9.95 -23.76 31.00
C LYS A 80 9.67 -23.07 29.66
N VAL A 81 8.79 -23.63 28.84
CA VAL A 81 8.36 -23.02 27.56
C VAL A 81 7.65 -21.69 27.82
N PHE A 82 6.65 -21.67 28.71
CA PHE A 82 5.91 -20.47 29.12
C PHE A 82 6.86 -19.37 29.64
N LYS A 83 7.76 -19.69 30.58
CA LYS A 83 8.75 -18.73 31.10
C LYS A 83 9.68 -18.20 30.01
N THR A 84 10.03 -19.02 29.02
CA THR A 84 10.86 -18.58 27.89
C THR A 84 10.08 -17.65 26.96
N GLU A 85 8.82 -17.95 26.66
CA GLU A 85 7.92 -17.08 25.88
C GLU A 85 7.68 -15.75 26.60
N GLN A 86 7.40 -15.79 27.90
CA GLN A 86 7.19 -14.61 28.74
C GLN A 86 8.45 -13.75 28.80
N LYS A 87 9.64 -14.35 28.96
CA LYS A 87 10.91 -13.62 28.90
C LYS A 87 11.13 -12.95 27.54
N LYS A 88 10.91 -13.67 26.42
CA LYS A 88 11.02 -13.10 25.06
C LYS A 88 10.01 -11.97 24.83
N SER A 89 8.77 -12.14 25.28
CA SER A 89 7.72 -11.12 25.19
C SER A 89 8.08 -9.87 25.99
N ASN A 90 8.54 -10.05 27.23
CA ASN A 90 8.96 -8.94 28.09
C ASN A 90 10.22 -8.24 27.56
N GLU A 91 11.20 -8.96 27.02
CA GLU A 91 12.37 -8.38 26.35
C GLU A 91 11.96 -7.60 25.10
N LYS A 92 11.02 -8.11 24.30
CA LYS A 92 10.47 -7.42 23.13
C LYS A 92 9.72 -6.15 23.55
N ALA A 93 8.81 -6.22 24.51
CA ALA A 93 8.05 -5.09 25.02
C ALA A 93 8.96 -4.01 25.64
N LYS A 94 9.99 -4.43 26.40
CA LYS A 94 10.99 -3.51 26.96
C LYS A 94 11.78 -2.80 25.85
N LYS A 95 12.21 -3.53 24.81
CA LYS A 95 12.90 -2.95 23.66
C LYS A 95 11.99 -1.97 22.89
N GLU A 96 10.73 -2.33 22.67
CA GLU A 96 9.73 -1.46 22.02
C GLU A 96 9.49 -0.18 22.82
N ALA A 97 9.38 -0.27 24.15
CA ALA A 97 9.25 0.89 25.02
C ALA A 97 10.50 1.79 24.99
N GLU A 98 11.70 1.20 25.09
CA GLU A 98 12.96 1.95 24.99
C GLU A 98 13.14 2.64 23.63
N ASP A 99 12.73 1.98 22.54
CA ASP A 99 12.79 2.54 21.19
C ASP A 99 11.73 3.64 20.99
N ALA A 100 10.54 3.50 21.58
CA ALA A 100 9.51 4.53 21.58
C ALA A 100 9.96 5.79 22.34
N ASP A 101 10.57 5.64 23.52
CA ASP A 101 11.13 6.75 24.30
C ASP A 101 12.26 7.46 23.55
N LYS A 102 13.17 6.70 22.94
CA LYS A 102 14.24 7.27 22.09
C LYS A 102 13.64 8.03 20.91
N ARG A 103 12.61 7.49 20.27
CA ARG A 103 11.93 8.15 19.14
C ARG A 103 11.25 9.44 19.59
N ALA A 104 10.56 9.44 20.73
CA ALA A 104 9.93 10.65 21.28
C ALA A 104 10.97 11.75 21.56
N LYS A 105 12.10 11.41 22.20
CA LYS A 105 13.20 12.36 22.43
C LYS A 105 13.78 12.91 21.13
N ASN A 106 14.03 12.05 20.14
CA ASN A 106 14.51 12.48 18.82
C ASN A 106 13.53 13.43 18.12
N LEU A 107 12.22 13.19 18.25
CA LEU A 107 11.19 14.07 17.69
C LEU A 107 11.17 15.44 18.37
N GLU A 108 11.32 15.49 19.69
CA GLU A 108 11.44 16.74 20.45
C GLU A 108 12.69 17.54 20.07
N GLU A 109 13.83 16.88 19.87
CA GLU A 109 15.04 17.52 19.35
C GLU A 109 14.83 18.05 17.92
N ALA A 110 14.17 17.27 17.06
CA ALA A 110 13.91 17.65 15.67
C ALA A 110 12.99 18.86 15.53
N LYS A 111 12.06 19.08 16.47
CA LYS A 111 11.22 20.30 16.51
C LYS A 111 12.02 21.58 16.73
N LYS A 112 13.20 21.49 17.36
CA LYS A 112 14.08 22.64 17.59
C LYS A 112 14.86 23.03 16.34
N VAL A 113 14.97 22.14 15.37
CA VAL A 113 15.71 22.36 14.14
C VAL A 113 14.80 23.04 13.12
N VAL A 114 15.02 24.34 12.91
CA VAL A 114 14.28 25.15 11.93
C VAL A 114 15.19 25.49 10.75
N ILE A 115 14.74 25.19 9.54
CA ILE A 115 15.42 25.56 8.29
C ILE A 115 14.70 26.75 7.65
N LYS A 116 15.46 27.64 7.01
CA LYS A 116 14.94 28.79 6.27
C LYS A 116 15.61 28.83 4.91
N GLU A 117 14.88 29.38 3.93
CA GLU A 117 15.47 29.65 2.63
C GLU A 117 16.53 30.76 2.77
N ASP A 118 17.73 30.51 2.25
CA ASP A 118 18.82 31.48 2.27
C ASP A 118 18.60 32.55 1.19
N SER A 119 18.39 33.79 1.62
CA SER A 119 18.15 34.93 0.74
C SER A 119 19.40 35.39 -0.02
N SER A 120 20.59 34.89 0.32
CA SER A 120 21.83 35.17 -0.42
C SER A 120 21.99 34.30 -1.68
N LEU A 121 21.27 33.19 -1.76
CA LEU A 121 21.31 32.30 -2.93
C LEU A 121 20.52 32.89 -4.11
N PRO A 122 20.85 32.51 -5.36
CA PRO A 122 20.08 32.90 -6.53
C PRO A 122 18.60 32.51 -6.40
N SER A 123 17.72 33.28 -7.04
CA SER A 123 16.29 32.92 -7.11
C SER A 123 16.13 31.55 -7.78
N ALA A 124 15.39 30.64 -7.15
CA ALA A 124 15.20 29.30 -7.68
C ALA A 124 14.20 29.29 -8.85
N GLN A 125 14.61 28.77 -10.00
CA GLN A 125 13.74 28.62 -11.16
C GLN A 125 12.78 27.43 -10.97
N LEU A 126 11.47 27.67 -11.06
CA LEU A 126 10.46 26.62 -11.05
C LEU A 126 10.52 25.79 -12.35
N ALA A 127 10.64 24.47 -12.23
CA ALA A 127 10.65 23.57 -13.39
C ALA A 127 10.03 22.19 -13.08
N LYS A 128 9.51 21.54 -14.12
CA LYS A 128 9.14 20.11 -14.11
C LYS A 128 10.39 19.25 -14.26
N ILE A 129 10.38 18.03 -13.74
CA ILE A 129 11.53 17.12 -13.80
C ILE A 129 12.00 16.90 -15.24
N SER A 130 11.08 16.73 -16.19
CA SER A 130 11.40 16.54 -17.61
C SER A 130 12.09 17.73 -18.29
N LYS A 131 12.18 18.89 -17.63
CA LYS A 131 12.78 20.13 -18.17
C LYS A 131 14.03 20.57 -17.41
N LEU A 132 14.61 19.70 -16.57
CA LEU A 132 15.76 20.03 -15.74
C LEU A 132 17.12 19.96 -16.45
N GLU A 133 17.24 19.14 -17.50
CA GLU A 133 18.51 19.01 -18.25
C GLU A 133 19.15 20.35 -18.70
N PRO A 134 18.43 21.31 -19.30
CA PRO A 134 19.01 22.61 -19.65
C PRO A 134 19.32 23.52 -18.45
N LEU A 135 18.92 23.14 -17.23
CA LEU A 135 19.09 23.92 -15.99
C LEU A 135 20.22 23.39 -15.10
N ARG A 136 21.07 22.50 -15.62
CA ARG A 136 22.27 22.02 -14.91
C ARG A 136 23.15 23.21 -14.48
N GLY A 137 23.63 23.16 -13.25
CA GLY A 137 24.40 24.23 -12.60
C GLY A 137 23.55 25.35 -11.97
N GLN A 138 22.24 25.38 -12.22
CA GLN A 138 21.36 26.43 -11.71
C GLN A 138 20.60 26.00 -10.46
N ARG A 139 20.16 27.00 -9.67
CA ARG A 139 19.26 26.77 -8.54
C ARG A 139 17.83 26.65 -9.04
N VAL A 140 17.19 25.52 -8.75
CA VAL A 140 15.85 25.19 -9.22
C VAL A 140 14.92 24.88 -8.04
N LYS A 141 13.63 25.03 -8.31
CA LYS A 141 12.53 24.68 -7.41
C LYS A 141 11.68 23.61 -8.08
N VAL A 142 11.50 22.48 -7.40
CA VAL A 142 10.75 21.33 -7.93
C VAL A 142 9.72 20.87 -6.93
N PHE A 143 8.51 20.58 -7.42
CA PHE A 143 7.44 19.95 -6.66
C PHE A 143 7.33 18.48 -7.05
N GLY A 144 7.03 17.62 -6.09
CA GLY A 144 6.74 16.23 -6.41
C GLY A 144 6.39 15.38 -5.20
N TRP A 145 6.25 14.09 -5.45
CA TRP A 145 6.01 13.05 -4.46
C TRP A 145 7.31 12.29 -4.17
N VAL A 146 7.55 11.99 -2.91
CA VAL A 146 8.68 11.16 -2.47
C VAL A 146 8.43 9.73 -2.93
N HIS A 147 9.01 9.32 -4.05
CA HIS A 147 8.83 7.97 -4.60
C HIS A 147 9.66 6.93 -3.85
N ARG A 148 10.91 7.26 -3.54
CA ARG A 148 11.79 6.44 -2.69
C ARG A 148 12.48 7.34 -1.68
N LEU A 149 12.70 6.81 -0.48
CA LEU A 149 13.30 7.53 0.63
C LEU A 149 14.35 6.66 1.31
N ARG A 150 15.60 7.11 1.32
CA ARG A 150 16.70 6.43 1.99
C ARG A 150 17.39 7.40 2.95
N ARG A 151 17.59 6.97 4.20
CA ARG A 151 18.36 7.71 5.21
C ARG A 151 19.68 6.99 5.46
N GLN A 152 20.77 7.74 5.54
CA GLN A 152 22.10 7.22 5.85
C GLN A 152 22.66 7.99 7.05
N GLY A 153 22.58 7.37 8.23
CA GLY A 153 22.86 8.06 9.50
C GLY A 153 21.86 9.18 9.77
N LYS A 154 22.30 10.20 10.52
CA LYS A 154 21.49 11.39 10.87
C LYS A 154 21.72 12.59 9.94
N ALA A 155 22.76 12.55 9.12
CA ALA A 155 23.24 13.71 8.37
C ALA A 155 23.01 13.60 6.86
N LEU A 156 22.41 12.51 6.37
CA LEU A 156 22.23 12.32 4.94
C LEU A 156 20.92 11.62 4.61
N MET A 157 20.17 12.20 3.68
CA MET A 157 18.89 11.69 3.21
C MET A 157 18.81 11.82 1.69
N PHE A 158 18.46 10.73 1.03
CA PHE A 158 18.25 10.65 -0.41
C PHE A 158 16.77 10.50 -0.68
N ILE A 159 16.24 11.38 -1.52
CA ILE A 159 14.88 11.32 -2.03
C ILE A 159 14.95 11.03 -3.52
N THR A 160 14.25 10.00 -3.98
CA THR A 160 13.86 9.94 -5.39
C THR A 160 12.51 10.63 -5.52
N LEU A 161 12.50 11.81 -6.14
CA LEU A 161 11.30 12.60 -6.36
C LEU A 161 10.64 12.20 -7.68
N ARG A 162 9.31 12.15 -7.70
CA ARG A 162 8.48 11.89 -8.90
C ARG A 162 7.46 13.01 -9.05
N ASP A 163 7.24 13.52 -10.26
CA ASP A 163 6.21 14.54 -10.54
C ASP A 163 5.24 14.16 -11.68
N GLY A 164 5.36 12.93 -12.18
CA GLY A 164 4.62 12.43 -13.34
C GLY A 164 5.34 12.65 -14.68
N THR A 165 6.36 13.51 -14.73
CA THR A 165 7.17 13.79 -15.93
C THR A 165 8.54 13.09 -15.90
N GLY A 166 9.01 12.70 -14.72
CA GLY A 166 10.26 11.95 -14.57
C GLY A 166 10.53 11.55 -13.12
N LEU A 167 11.75 11.06 -12.89
CA LEU A 167 12.32 10.83 -11.57
C LEU A 167 13.54 11.75 -11.38
N LEU A 168 13.78 12.24 -10.17
CA LEU A 168 14.91 13.09 -9.83
C LEU A 168 15.53 12.63 -8.51
N GLN A 169 16.84 12.39 -8.49
CA GLN A 169 17.57 12.18 -7.24
C GLN A 169 17.78 13.53 -6.54
N CYS A 170 17.41 13.60 -5.27
CA CYS A 170 17.60 14.78 -4.42
C CYS A 170 18.41 14.37 -3.20
N VAL A 171 19.47 15.12 -2.92
CA VAL A 171 20.38 14.87 -1.79
C VAL A 171 20.17 15.97 -0.76
N LEU A 172 19.82 15.57 0.46
CA LEU A 172 19.68 16.43 1.62
C LEU A 172 20.78 16.08 2.61
N SER A 173 21.36 17.09 3.25
CA SER A 173 22.47 16.92 4.19
C SER A 173 22.25 17.72 5.47
N ASP A 174 22.89 17.26 6.54
CA ASP A 174 22.99 17.93 7.84
C ASP A 174 21.62 18.37 8.40
N GLN A 175 21.43 19.67 8.60
CA GLN A 175 20.23 20.24 9.22
C GLN A 175 18.95 19.93 8.43
N LEU A 176 19.06 19.80 7.11
CA LEU A 176 17.92 19.48 6.23
C LEU A 176 17.34 18.08 6.49
N CYS A 177 18.13 17.20 7.12
CA CYS A 177 17.74 15.84 7.49
C CYS A 177 17.26 15.70 8.94
N GLN A 178 17.36 16.77 9.73
CA GLN A 178 17.18 16.74 11.19
C GLN A 178 15.93 17.50 11.67
N THR A 179 15.23 18.18 10.77
CA THR A 179 13.94 18.82 11.09
C THR A 179 12.87 17.80 11.44
N PHE A 180 11.83 18.23 12.15
CA PHE A 180 10.67 17.38 12.45
C PHE A 180 10.08 16.75 11.18
N ASP A 181 9.93 17.54 10.11
CA ASP A 181 9.46 17.05 8.82
C ASP A 181 10.41 16.01 8.22
N ALA A 182 11.73 16.21 8.33
CA ALA A 182 12.71 15.26 7.80
C ALA A 182 12.67 13.90 8.50
N VAL A 183 12.53 13.89 9.82
CA VAL A 183 12.52 12.64 10.61
C VAL A 183 11.18 11.90 10.52
N THR A 184 10.09 12.61 10.21
CA THR A 184 8.75 12.04 10.02
C THR A 184 8.39 11.76 8.55
N LEU A 185 9.19 12.25 7.59
CA LEU A 185 8.93 12.09 6.17
C LEU A 185 8.77 10.61 5.77
N SER A 186 7.76 10.34 4.97
CA SER A 186 7.42 9.03 4.43
C SER A 186 7.36 9.07 2.90
N THR A 187 7.45 7.90 2.27
CA THR A 187 7.15 7.76 0.84
C THR A 187 5.70 8.18 0.55
N GLU A 188 5.45 8.65 -0.67
CA GLU A 188 4.19 9.25 -1.14
C GLU A 188 3.83 10.61 -0.52
N SER A 189 4.63 11.14 0.42
CA SER A 189 4.51 12.54 0.86
C SER A 189 4.79 13.50 -0.29
N SER A 190 4.08 14.63 -0.34
CA SER A 190 4.32 15.70 -1.32
C SER A 190 5.23 16.77 -0.74
N VAL A 191 6.26 17.15 -1.49
CA VAL A 191 7.30 18.08 -1.05
C VAL A 191 7.61 19.14 -2.10
N GLN A 192 8.13 20.25 -1.63
CA GLN A 192 8.74 21.30 -2.43
C GLN A 192 10.23 21.35 -2.08
N LEU A 193 11.10 21.18 -3.08
CA LEU A 193 12.55 21.14 -2.92
C LEU A 193 13.18 22.29 -3.70
N PHE A 194 14.16 22.94 -3.08
CA PHE A 194 15.00 23.97 -3.66
C PHE A 194 16.44 23.48 -3.59
N GLY A 195 17.20 23.68 -4.65
CA GLY A 195 18.56 23.18 -4.70
C GLY A 195 19.28 23.54 -5.97
N THR A 196 20.58 23.32 -5.98
CA THR A 196 21.39 23.44 -7.19
C THR A 196 21.43 22.11 -7.92
N LEU A 197 21.08 22.12 -9.22
CA LEU A 197 21.13 20.94 -10.06
C LEU A 197 22.59 20.66 -10.45
N LYS A 198 23.13 19.49 -10.09
CA LYS A 198 24.50 19.10 -10.40
C LYS A 198 24.52 17.86 -11.28
N LEU A 199 25.54 17.76 -12.13
CA LEU A 199 25.83 16.49 -12.81
C LEU A 199 26.18 15.43 -11.79
N VAL A 200 25.75 14.20 -12.05
CA VAL A 200 26.11 13.06 -11.19
C VAL A 200 27.63 12.85 -11.25
N PRO A 201 28.30 12.56 -10.13
CA PRO A 201 29.73 12.27 -10.13
C PRO A 201 30.10 11.11 -11.06
N GLU A 202 31.34 11.12 -11.56
CA GLU A 202 31.86 10.06 -12.42
C GLU A 202 31.74 8.67 -11.75
N GLY A 203 31.31 7.67 -12.53
CA GLY A 203 31.09 6.30 -12.05
C GLY A 203 29.77 6.07 -11.29
N LYS A 204 28.94 7.09 -11.09
CA LYS A 204 27.59 6.97 -10.51
C LYS A 204 26.51 7.22 -11.57
N SER A 205 25.30 6.75 -11.28
CA SER A 205 24.13 6.96 -12.16
C SER A 205 22.94 7.43 -11.34
N ALA A 206 22.23 8.43 -11.86
CA ALA A 206 20.93 8.87 -11.38
C ALA A 206 20.01 9.18 -12.59
N PRO A 207 18.69 9.10 -12.42
CA PRO A 207 17.74 9.47 -13.48
C PRO A 207 18.06 10.85 -14.07
N GLY A 208 18.17 10.93 -15.40
CA GLY A 208 18.51 12.18 -16.11
C GLY A 208 20.00 12.59 -16.08
N GLY A 209 20.87 11.81 -15.44
CA GLY A 209 22.31 12.09 -15.35
C GLY A 209 22.66 13.29 -14.46
N HIS A 210 21.73 13.74 -13.63
CA HIS A 210 21.92 14.84 -12.69
C HIS A 210 21.21 14.57 -11.36
N GLU A 211 21.63 15.25 -10.31
CA GLU A 211 21.01 15.23 -8.99
C GLU A 211 20.78 16.65 -8.46
N LEU A 212 19.77 16.80 -7.62
CA LEU A 212 19.47 18.05 -6.94
C LEU A 212 20.14 18.07 -5.57
N ASN A 213 21.13 18.93 -5.40
CA ASN A 213 21.69 19.20 -4.07
C ASN A 213 20.80 20.22 -3.38
N VAL A 214 20.01 19.75 -2.43
CA VAL A 214 18.96 20.54 -1.79
C VAL A 214 19.59 21.51 -0.80
N ASP A 215 19.19 22.77 -0.89
CA ASP A 215 19.56 23.84 0.06
C ASP A 215 18.40 24.20 0.99
N TYR A 216 17.16 23.97 0.54
CA TYR A 216 15.96 24.24 1.32
C TYR A 216 14.80 23.38 0.83
N TRP A 217 13.88 23.02 1.74
CA TRP A 217 12.69 22.26 1.34
C TRP A 217 11.53 22.45 2.32
N LYS A 218 10.34 22.08 1.85
CA LYS A 218 9.11 22.08 2.65
C LYS A 218 8.33 20.80 2.41
N LEU A 219 7.78 20.25 3.49
CA LEU A 219 6.70 19.28 3.40
C LEU A 219 5.40 20.03 3.04
N ILE A 220 4.70 19.57 2.01
CA ILE A 220 3.40 20.13 1.59
C ILE A 220 2.26 19.28 2.16
N GLY A 221 2.38 17.96 2.00
CA GLY A 221 1.40 16.99 2.49
C GLY A 221 2.09 15.72 2.96
N SER A 222 1.86 15.35 4.22
CA SER A 222 2.37 14.10 4.79
C SER A 222 1.60 12.89 4.26
N ALA A 223 2.29 11.77 4.08
CA ALA A 223 1.69 10.47 3.85
C ALA A 223 1.86 9.55 5.06
N PRO A 224 1.01 8.50 5.21
CA PRO A 224 1.18 7.51 6.27
C PRO A 224 2.56 6.80 6.20
N PRO A 225 3.10 6.33 7.35
CA PRO A 225 4.32 5.53 7.37
C PRO A 225 4.22 4.29 6.46
N GLY A 226 5.27 4.03 5.68
CA GLY A 226 5.32 2.93 4.71
C GLY A 226 4.65 3.21 3.36
N GLY A 227 3.96 4.36 3.21
CA GLY A 227 3.43 4.82 1.92
C GLY A 227 2.56 3.78 1.22
N ALA A 228 2.80 3.57 -0.08
CA ALA A 228 2.06 2.59 -0.87
C ALA A 228 2.36 1.13 -0.48
N GLU A 229 3.58 0.82 -0.02
CA GLU A 229 4.01 -0.54 0.34
C GLU A 229 3.31 -1.06 1.60
N ALA A 230 2.92 -0.16 2.51
CA ALA A 230 2.12 -0.52 3.69
C ALA A 230 0.69 -0.94 3.35
N LEU A 231 0.16 -0.50 2.20
CA LEU A 231 -1.20 -0.81 1.74
C LEU A 231 -1.24 -2.04 0.83
N LEU A 232 -0.17 -2.26 0.05
CA LEU A 232 -0.08 -3.28 -0.98
C LEU A 232 1.32 -3.87 -1.01
N ASN A 233 1.42 -5.17 -0.70
CA ASN A 233 2.59 -5.95 -1.06
C ASN A 233 2.45 -6.52 -2.48
N GLU A 234 3.56 -6.89 -3.12
CA GLU A 234 3.55 -7.43 -4.49
C GLU A 234 2.80 -8.77 -4.60
N ASP A 235 2.68 -9.48 -3.47
CA ASP A 235 1.98 -10.76 -3.33
C ASP A 235 0.49 -10.60 -2.98
N ALA A 236 -0.04 -9.38 -2.93
CA ALA A 236 -1.45 -9.14 -2.62
C ALA A 236 -2.35 -9.84 -3.64
N HIS A 237 -3.49 -10.35 -3.17
CA HIS A 237 -4.49 -10.96 -4.06
C HIS A 237 -4.94 -9.95 -5.15
N PRO A 238 -5.16 -10.38 -6.41
CA PRO A 238 -5.52 -9.46 -7.50
C PRO A 238 -6.74 -8.56 -7.22
N ASP A 239 -7.73 -9.03 -6.47
CA ASP A 239 -8.90 -8.21 -6.12
C ASP A 239 -8.51 -7.05 -5.20
N VAL A 240 -7.62 -7.28 -4.22
CA VAL A 240 -7.07 -6.21 -3.35
C VAL A 240 -6.25 -5.21 -4.15
N GLN A 241 -5.50 -5.70 -5.14
CA GLN A 241 -4.76 -4.87 -6.09
C GLN A 241 -5.70 -3.96 -6.91
N LEU A 242 -6.86 -4.47 -7.33
CA LEU A 242 -7.86 -3.70 -8.06
C LEU A 242 -8.57 -2.66 -7.17
N ASP A 243 -8.93 -3.01 -5.93
CA ASP A 243 -9.53 -2.06 -4.99
C ASP A 243 -8.58 -0.89 -4.68
N GLN A 244 -7.29 -1.19 -4.59
CA GLN A 244 -6.23 -0.21 -4.31
C GLN A 244 -5.52 0.29 -5.59
N ARG A 245 -6.17 0.16 -6.76
CA ARG A 245 -5.55 0.50 -8.06
C ARG A 245 -5.05 1.94 -8.13
N HIS A 246 -5.73 2.87 -7.47
CA HIS A 246 -5.36 4.29 -7.37
C HIS A 246 -3.98 4.52 -6.71
N MET A 247 -3.54 3.60 -5.84
CA MET A 247 -2.17 3.59 -5.31
C MET A 247 -1.22 2.84 -6.24
N MET A 248 -1.64 1.70 -6.79
CA MET A 248 -0.79 0.90 -7.70
C MET A 248 -0.33 1.67 -8.94
N ILE A 249 -1.18 2.51 -9.51
CA ILE A 249 -0.85 3.30 -10.71
C ILE A 249 0.29 4.29 -10.47
N ARG A 250 0.63 4.58 -9.20
CA ARG A 250 1.78 5.42 -8.82
C ARG A 250 3.11 4.68 -8.90
N GLY A 251 3.06 3.34 -8.95
CA GLY A 251 4.23 2.49 -9.17
C GLY A 251 4.87 2.73 -10.54
N GLU A 252 6.17 2.45 -10.63
CA GLU A 252 6.96 2.75 -11.82
C GLU A 252 6.49 1.97 -13.06
N ASN A 253 6.17 0.69 -12.91
CA ASN A 253 5.72 -0.15 -14.02
C ASN A 253 4.29 0.19 -14.46
N THR A 254 3.35 0.28 -13.52
CA THR A 254 1.94 0.56 -13.83
C THR A 254 1.75 1.94 -14.48
N SER A 255 2.44 2.96 -14.00
CA SER A 255 2.41 4.30 -14.62
C SER A 255 2.99 4.30 -16.03
N LYS A 256 4.09 3.55 -16.28
CA LYS A 256 4.65 3.38 -17.63
C LYS A 256 3.66 2.71 -18.60
N VAL A 257 2.93 1.69 -18.15
CA VAL A 257 1.87 1.04 -18.96
C VAL A 257 0.78 2.04 -19.36
N LEU A 258 0.32 2.89 -18.43
CA LEU A 258 -0.68 3.92 -18.73
C LEU A 258 -0.15 4.97 -19.73
N ARG A 259 1.11 5.38 -19.60
CA ARG A 259 1.75 6.28 -20.58
C ARG A 259 1.87 5.61 -21.95
N LEU A 260 2.25 4.33 -22.00
CA LEU A 260 2.32 3.58 -23.25
C LEU A 260 0.95 3.47 -23.91
N ARG A 261 -0.13 3.22 -23.15
CA ARG A 261 -1.51 3.26 -23.66
C ARG A 261 -1.81 4.59 -24.34
N SER A 262 -1.46 5.72 -23.72
CA SER A 262 -1.63 7.06 -24.32
C SER A 262 -0.87 7.22 -25.63
N VAL A 263 0.38 6.75 -25.72
CA VAL A 263 1.19 6.80 -26.95
C VAL A 263 0.58 5.92 -28.04
N ILE A 264 0.15 4.71 -27.71
CA ILE A 264 -0.49 3.78 -28.65
C ILE A 264 -1.78 4.41 -29.20
N THR A 265 -2.64 4.97 -28.34
CA THR A 265 -3.87 5.64 -28.79
C THR A 265 -3.57 6.79 -29.74
N GLN A 266 -2.54 7.60 -29.47
CA GLN A 266 -2.15 8.67 -30.38
C GLN A 266 -1.62 8.11 -31.71
N ALA A 267 -0.81 7.05 -31.68
CA ALA A 267 -0.30 6.42 -32.91
C ALA A 267 -1.41 5.87 -33.82
N PHE A 268 -2.50 5.35 -33.25
CA PHE A 268 -3.69 4.97 -34.02
C PHE A 268 -4.36 6.18 -34.68
N ARG A 269 -4.53 7.29 -33.95
CA ARG A 269 -5.06 8.53 -34.53
C ARG A 269 -4.17 9.07 -35.66
N ASP A 270 -2.86 9.11 -35.44
CA ASP A 270 -1.90 9.57 -36.44
C ASP A 270 -1.89 8.66 -37.70
N HIS A 271 -2.05 7.34 -37.51
CA HIS A 271 -2.17 6.39 -38.62
C HIS A 271 -3.37 6.68 -39.53
N TYR A 272 -4.55 6.91 -38.93
CA TYR A 272 -5.78 7.22 -39.66
C TYR A 272 -5.74 8.63 -40.26
N SER A 273 -5.30 9.63 -39.48
CA SER A 273 -5.19 11.02 -39.92
C SER A 273 -4.25 11.17 -41.12
N SER A 274 -3.09 10.50 -41.10
CA SER A 274 -2.14 10.51 -42.22
C SER A 274 -2.66 9.85 -43.51
N ARG A 275 -3.81 9.15 -43.45
CA ARG A 275 -4.50 8.52 -44.58
C ARG A 275 -5.79 9.23 -44.97
N GLY A 276 -6.11 10.37 -44.35
CA GLY A 276 -7.30 11.15 -44.66
C GLY A 276 -8.61 10.62 -44.07
N TYR A 277 -8.54 9.69 -43.11
CA TYR A 277 -9.73 9.23 -42.39
C TYR A 277 -10.29 10.33 -41.48
N ASN A 278 -11.61 10.37 -41.32
CA ASN A 278 -12.29 11.26 -40.38
C ASN A 278 -12.65 10.53 -39.08
N GLU A 279 -12.27 11.11 -37.92
CA GLU A 279 -12.71 10.61 -36.60
C GLU A 279 -14.18 11.00 -36.37
N VAL A 280 -15.04 10.03 -36.08
CA VAL A 280 -16.48 10.21 -35.82
C VAL A 280 -16.78 9.91 -34.35
N ALA A 281 -17.76 10.61 -33.78
CA ALA A 281 -18.22 10.44 -32.40
C ALA A 281 -19.65 9.81 -32.35
N PRO A 282 -19.78 8.49 -32.55
CA PRO A 282 -21.07 7.81 -32.54
C PRO A 282 -21.69 7.75 -31.13
N PRO A 283 -23.03 7.65 -31.01
CA PRO A 283 -23.69 7.50 -29.72
C PRO A 283 -23.40 6.14 -29.08
N THR A 284 -23.36 6.11 -27.74
CA THR A 284 -23.17 4.87 -26.97
C THR A 284 -24.45 4.33 -26.34
N PHE A 285 -25.53 5.12 -26.31
CA PHE A 285 -26.87 4.66 -25.95
C PHE A 285 -27.65 4.37 -27.23
N VAL A 286 -28.12 3.14 -27.36
CA VAL A 286 -28.72 2.61 -28.59
C VAL A 286 -30.02 1.88 -28.29
N GLN A 287 -30.94 1.87 -29.24
CA GLN A 287 -32.15 1.01 -29.20
C GLN A 287 -31.98 -0.26 -30.03
N THR A 288 -30.84 -0.40 -30.71
CA THR A 288 -30.53 -1.47 -31.66
C THR A 288 -29.42 -2.37 -31.15
N GLN A 289 -29.46 -3.63 -31.56
CA GLN A 289 -28.44 -4.64 -31.27
C GLN A 289 -27.49 -4.83 -32.44
N VAL A 290 -26.20 -5.08 -32.17
CA VAL A 290 -25.18 -5.28 -33.22
C VAL A 290 -24.58 -6.68 -33.18
N GLU A 291 -24.05 -7.14 -32.05
CA GLU A 291 -23.29 -8.41 -31.95
C GLU A 291 -24.07 -9.56 -31.26
N GLY A 292 -25.40 -9.46 -31.23
CA GLY A 292 -26.29 -10.55 -30.79
C GLY A 292 -26.90 -10.39 -29.40
N GLY A 293 -28.05 -11.07 -29.24
CA GLY A 293 -29.08 -10.99 -28.19
C GLY A 293 -28.61 -10.81 -26.76
N SER A 294 -27.65 -11.64 -26.38
CA SER A 294 -27.46 -12.12 -25.02
C SER A 294 -26.48 -11.31 -24.17
N THR A 295 -25.81 -10.30 -24.75
CA THR A 295 -24.69 -9.61 -24.10
C THR A 295 -24.86 -8.07 -24.06
N LEU A 296 -26.11 -7.58 -24.08
CA LEU A 296 -26.42 -6.14 -23.94
C LEU A 296 -26.62 -5.75 -22.47
N PHE A 297 -26.04 -4.62 -22.07
CA PHE A 297 -26.45 -3.93 -20.85
C PHE A 297 -27.67 -3.07 -21.13
N GLU A 298 -28.78 -3.39 -20.47
CA GLU A 298 -30.03 -2.62 -20.53
C GLU A 298 -30.01 -1.46 -19.54
N LEU A 299 -30.54 -0.31 -19.96
CA LEU A 299 -30.78 0.86 -19.12
C LEU A 299 -32.15 1.47 -19.39
N ASN A 300 -32.70 2.14 -18.38
CA ASN A 300 -33.90 2.96 -18.51
C ASN A 300 -33.51 4.37 -18.97
N TYR A 301 -33.90 4.73 -20.18
CA TYR A 301 -33.69 6.04 -20.78
C TYR A 301 -35.02 6.80 -20.81
N PHE A 302 -35.30 7.54 -19.74
CA PHE A 302 -36.50 8.39 -19.60
C PHE A 302 -37.84 7.64 -19.74
N GLY A 303 -37.91 6.40 -19.23
CA GLY A 303 -39.10 5.54 -19.32
C GLY A 303 -39.07 4.61 -20.53
N GLU A 304 -38.13 4.79 -21.46
CA GLU A 304 -37.90 3.90 -22.59
C GLU A 304 -36.72 2.95 -22.32
N LYS A 305 -36.77 1.78 -22.95
CA LYS A 305 -35.69 0.80 -22.87
C LYS A 305 -34.58 1.17 -23.87
N ALA A 306 -33.36 1.31 -23.38
CA ALA A 306 -32.17 1.52 -24.18
C ALA A 306 -31.05 0.56 -23.75
N TYR A 307 -29.98 0.51 -24.54
CA TYR A 307 -28.83 -0.36 -24.29
C TYR A 307 -27.53 0.40 -24.45
N LEU A 308 -26.49 -0.08 -23.77
CA LEU A 308 -25.12 0.34 -24.05
C LEU A 308 -24.61 -0.36 -25.32
N THR A 309 -23.93 0.39 -26.19
CA THR A 309 -23.44 -0.12 -27.47
C THR A 309 -22.41 -1.23 -27.32
N GLN A 310 -22.51 -2.27 -28.16
CA GLN A 310 -21.47 -3.29 -28.30
C GLN A 310 -20.42 -2.89 -29.34
N SER A 311 -20.86 -2.16 -30.37
CA SER A 311 -20.05 -1.75 -31.51
C SER A 311 -20.72 -0.57 -32.21
N SER A 312 -19.91 0.39 -32.64
CA SER A 312 -20.38 1.56 -33.42
C SER A 312 -20.43 1.31 -34.92
N GLN A 313 -20.23 0.07 -35.38
CA GLN A 313 -20.15 -0.28 -36.79
C GLN A 313 -21.30 0.31 -37.62
N LEU A 314 -22.56 0.11 -37.21
CA LEU A 314 -23.73 0.59 -37.95
C LEU A 314 -23.75 2.12 -38.10
N TYR A 315 -23.23 2.86 -37.11
CA TYR A 315 -23.11 4.33 -37.21
C TYR A 315 -21.96 4.77 -38.10
N LEU A 316 -20.87 4.00 -38.18
CA LEU A 316 -19.79 4.29 -39.11
C LEU A 316 -20.24 4.07 -40.55
N GLU A 317 -21.01 3.00 -40.82
CA GLU A 317 -21.57 2.71 -42.16
C GLU A 317 -22.41 3.88 -42.71
N THR A 318 -23.19 4.55 -41.87
CA THR A 318 -24.01 5.72 -42.30
C THR A 318 -23.19 6.98 -42.53
N ALA A 319 -21.99 7.08 -41.97
CA ALA A 319 -21.10 8.23 -42.15
C ALA A 319 -20.30 8.16 -43.46
N ILE A 320 -20.07 6.96 -44.00
CA ILE A 320 -19.25 6.74 -45.21
C ILE A 320 -19.71 7.59 -46.42
N PRO A 321 -21.01 7.68 -46.76
CA PRO A 321 -21.44 8.47 -47.92
C PRO A 321 -21.15 9.97 -47.80
N ALA A 322 -20.95 10.50 -46.59
CA ALA A 322 -20.70 11.91 -46.34
C ALA A 322 -19.23 12.23 -46.06
N LEU A 323 -18.50 11.33 -45.39
CA LEU A 323 -17.16 11.55 -44.86
C LEU A 323 -16.08 10.67 -45.50
N GLY A 324 -16.46 9.71 -46.36
CA GLY A 324 -15.54 8.73 -46.93
C GLY A 324 -15.03 7.76 -45.86
N ASP A 325 -13.71 7.61 -45.77
CA ASP A 325 -13.08 6.74 -44.79
C ASP A 325 -13.23 7.31 -43.36
N VAL A 326 -13.79 6.53 -42.45
CA VAL A 326 -14.11 6.95 -41.07
C VAL A 326 -13.57 5.97 -40.02
N TYR A 327 -13.29 6.48 -38.82
CA TYR A 327 -12.95 5.67 -37.65
C TYR A 327 -13.51 6.28 -36.36
N CYS A 328 -13.57 5.50 -35.27
CA CYS A 328 -13.82 6.02 -33.93
C CYS A 328 -12.98 5.27 -32.89
N ILE A 329 -12.63 5.93 -31.79
CA ILE A 329 -12.08 5.30 -30.59
C ILE A 329 -13.08 5.55 -29.47
N ALA A 330 -14.00 4.60 -29.28
CA ALA A 330 -15.10 4.69 -28.33
C ALA A 330 -15.16 3.43 -27.44
N GLN A 331 -15.88 3.55 -26.32
CA GLN A 331 -16.12 2.44 -25.42
C GLN A 331 -17.18 1.50 -25.99
N SER A 332 -16.98 0.20 -25.78
CA SER A 332 -17.90 -0.87 -26.16
C SER A 332 -18.21 -1.70 -24.94
N TYR A 333 -19.47 -2.09 -24.76
CA TYR A 333 -19.94 -2.72 -23.53
C TYR A 333 -20.46 -4.13 -23.82
N ARG A 334 -19.98 -5.12 -23.05
CA ARG A 334 -20.36 -6.53 -23.22
C ARG A 334 -20.81 -7.14 -21.90
N ALA A 335 -22.08 -7.49 -21.80
CA ALA A 335 -22.68 -8.14 -20.62
C ALA A 335 -22.39 -9.65 -20.56
N GLU A 336 -21.18 -10.07 -20.93
CA GLU A 336 -20.75 -11.47 -20.87
C GLU A 336 -20.47 -11.87 -19.41
N GLN A 337 -21.12 -12.93 -18.94
CA GLN A 337 -20.87 -13.50 -17.60
C GLN A 337 -19.61 -14.40 -17.59
N SER A 338 -18.48 -13.89 -18.08
CA SER A 338 -17.24 -14.65 -18.23
C SER A 338 -16.04 -13.87 -17.71
N ARG A 339 -15.43 -14.35 -16.62
CA ARG A 339 -14.20 -13.79 -16.07
C ARG A 339 -13.00 -14.51 -16.67
N THR A 340 -12.36 -13.91 -17.67
CA THR A 340 -11.17 -14.46 -18.32
C THR A 340 -10.04 -13.43 -18.38
N ARG A 341 -8.84 -13.85 -18.83
CA ARG A 341 -7.69 -12.96 -18.98
C ARG A 341 -7.77 -11.99 -20.17
N ARG A 342 -8.80 -12.08 -21.02
CA ARG A 342 -8.92 -11.32 -22.29
C ARG A 342 -10.25 -10.59 -22.48
N HIS A 343 -11.23 -10.81 -21.59
CA HIS A 343 -12.55 -10.19 -21.69
C HIS A 343 -12.72 -9.13 -20.60
N LEU A 344 -13.24 -7.98 -20.99
CA LEU A 344 -13.69 -6.90 -20.11
C LEU A 344 -15.14 -6.56 -20.47
N SER A 345 -15.90 -6.03 -19.51
CA SER A 345 -17.27 -5.57 -19.75
C SER A 345 -17.35 -4.16 -20.34
N GLU A 346 -16.23 -3.42 -20.32
CA GLU A 346 -15.98 -2.11 -20.93
C GLU A 346 -14.51 -2.02 -21.39
#